data_AF-A0A315XJQ8-F1
#
_entry.id   AF-A0A315XJQ8-F1
#
_cell.length_a   1.000
_cell.length_b   1.000
_cell.length_c   1.000
_cell.angle_alpha   90.00
_cell.angle_beta   90.00
_cell.angle_gamma   90.00
#
_symmetry.space_group_name_H-M   'P 1'
#
loop_
_entity.id
_entity.type
_entity.pdbx_description
1 polymer ?
#
loop_
_entity_poly.entity_id
_entity_poly.type
_entity_poly.pdbx_seq_one_letter_code
_entity_poly.pdbx_strand_id
1 'polypeptide(L)'
;MANKIVRIILIIVLFVVFFELGLFSSYTIVTAEAPNPQALIDMQISKVTEFFSPENVNEALIKDPTPVNITNKKDVGLKMEELSKVDGVNVDSMNITTYDDTDNKNLTVNIEALGYASPNSTSGQIVISQTPSYKVIATGQAEYKENGLRVDENTITITSILQLY
;
A
#
# COMPACT_ATOMS: atom_id res chain seq x y z
N MET A 1 7.87 -43.52 -33.78
CA MET A 1 8.23 -42.10 -33.55
C MET A 1 7.22 -41.51 -32.58
N ALA A 2 7.59 -41.28 -31.32
CA ALA A 2 6.70 -40.55 -30.41
C ALA A 2 6.42 -39.17 -31.02
N ASN A 3 5.14 -38.85 -31.22
CA ASN A 3 4.71 -37.66 -31.94
C ASN A 3 5.38 -36.43 -31.33
N LYS A 4 5.99 -35.58 -32.16
CA LYS A 4 6.88 -34.46 -31.73
C LYS A 4 6.21 -33.57 -30.68
N ILE A 5 4.89 -33.43 -30.79
CA ILE A 5 4.00 -32.71 -29.88
C ILE A 5 3.94 -33.38 -28.50
N VAL A 6 3.82 -34.70 -28.43
CA VAL A 6 3.76 -35.45 -27.15
C VAL A 6 5.06 -35.30 -26.38
N ARG A 7 6.20 -35.26 -27.07
CA ARG A 7 7.51 -35.03 -26.43
C ARG A 7 7.61 -33.60 -25.87
N ILE A 8 7.09 -32.60 -26.57
CA ILE A 8 7.08 -31.21 -26.09
C ILE A 8 6.19 -31.06 -24.85
N ILE A 9 4.99 -31.66 -24.88
CA ILE A 9 4.06 -31.63 -23.73
C ILE A 9 4.69 -32.30 -22.51
N LEU A 10 5.34 -33.46 -22.70
CA LEU A 10 6.06 -34.15 -21.63
C LEU A 10 7.17 -33.28 -21.01
N ILE A 11 7.91 -32.52 -21.82
CA ILE A 11 8.97 -31.62 -21.34
C ILE A 11 8.37 -30.46 -20.54
N ILE A 12 7.25 -29.89 -20.99
CA ILE A 12 6.56 -28.80 -20.27
C ILE A 12 6.04 -29.29 -18.92
N VAL A 13 5.39 -30.46 -18.89
CA VAL A 13 4.89 -31.06 -17.63
C VAL A 13 6.05 -31.36 -16.68
N LEU A 14 7.15 -31.90 -17.19
CA LEU A 14 8.36 -32.13 -16.41
C LEU A 14 8.89 -30.81 -15.84
N PHE A 15 8.97 -29.75 -16.65
CA PHE A 15 9.47 -28.45 -16.21
C PHE A 15 8.62 -27.85 -15.09
N VAL A 16 7.29 -27.92 -15.21
CA VAL A 16 6.37 -27.44 -14.16
C VAL A 16 6.56 -28.22 -12.87
N VAL A 17 6.65 -29.55 -12.93
CA VAL A 17 6.85 -30.38 -11.73
C VAL A 17 8.20 -30.09 -11.06
N PHE A 18 9.28 -29.95 -11.82
CA PHE A 18 10.59 -29.60 -11.27
C PHE A 18 10.64 -28.16 -10.74
N PHE A 19 9.93 -27.24 -11.37
CA PHE A 19 9.83 -25.85 -10.92
C PHE A 19 9.12 -25.74 -9.57
N GLU A 20 7.98 -26.42 -9.40
CA GLU A 20 7.26 -26.48 -8.12
C GLU A 20 8.13 -27.08 -7.01
N LEU A 21 8.78 -28.23 -7.26
CA LEU A 21 9.68 -28.87 -6.29
C LEU A 21 10.89 -27.99 -5.94
N GLY A 22 11.42 -27.25 -6.92
CA GLY A 22 12.49 -26.28 -6.73
C GLY A 22 12.04 -25.15 -5.79
N LEU A 23 10.86 -24.58 -6.02
CA LEU A 23 10.25 -23.60 -5.11
C LEU A 23 10.10 -24.18 -3.70
N PHE A 24 9.51 -25.37 -3.55
CA PHE A 24 9.38 -26.03 -2.24
C PHE A 24 10.72 -26.20 -1.51
N SER A 25 11.79 -26.57 -2.21
CA SER A 25 13.14 -26.71 -1.62
C SER A 25 13.77 -25.36 -1.23
N SER A 26 13.49 -24.30 -1.98
CA SER A 26 13.98 -22.96 -1.64
C SER A 26 13.27 -22.40 -0.40
N TYR A 27 11.98 -22.67 -0.23
CA TYR A 27 11.22 -22.25 0.94
C TYR A 27 11.69 -22.95 2.22
N THR A 28 11.97 -24.25 2.20
CA THR A 28 12.48 -24.98 3.37
C THR A 28 13.87 -24.54 3.81
N ILE A 29 14.74 -24.11 2.87
CA ILE A 29 16.09 -23.63 3.18
C ILE A 29 16.05 -22.25 3.85
N VAL A 30 15.05 -21.41 3.56
CA VAL A 30 14.98 -20.03 4.08
C VAL A 30 14.17 -19.94 5.37
N THR A 31 13.19 -20.83 5.63
CA THR A 31 12.25 -20.66 6.76
C THR A 31 12.37 -21.69 7.89
N ALA A 32 13.11 -22.80 7.72
CA ALA A 32 13.31 -23.85 8.74
C ALA A 32 12.02 -24.42 9.40
N GLU A 33 10.84 -24.23 8.78
CA GLU A 33 9.57 -24.79 9.22
C GLU A 33 8.96 -25.70 8.13
N ALA A 34 8.15 -26.68 8.55
CA ALA A 34 7.53 -27.66 7.65
C ALA A 34 6.52 -26.98 6.70
N PRO A 35 6.64 -27.15 5.37
CA PRO A 35 5.77 -26.46 4.41
C PRO A 35 4.32 -26.94 4.53
N ASN A 36 3.39 -25.99 4.60
CA ASN A 36 1.95 -26.27 4.51
C ASN A 36 1.49 -26.17 3.04
N PRO A 37 1.23 -27.31 2.36
CA PRO A 37 0.90 -27.32 0.93
C PRO A 37 -0.47 -26.66 0.64
N GLN A 38 -1.40 -26.67 1.60
CA GLN A 38 -2.71 -26.03 1.43
C GLN A 38 -2.59 -24.51 1.28
N ALA A 39 -1.80 -23.88 2.15
CA ALA A 39 -1.61 -22.43 2.15
C ALA A 39 -0.93 -21.92 0.86
N LEU A 40 -0.08 -22.74 0.24
CA LEU A 40 0.59 -22.39 -1.01
C LEU A 40 -0.34 -22.52 -2.23
N ILE A 41 -1.24 -23.51 -2.23
CA ILE A 41 -2.27 -23.65 -3.27
C ILE A 41 -3.26 -22.50 -3.21
N ASP A 42 -3.72 -22.13 -2.00
CA ASP A 42 -4.67 -21.03 -1.82
C ASP A 42 -4.06 -19.68 -2.27
N MET A 43 -2.77 -19.47 -2.01
CA MET A 43 -2.04 -18.27 -2.43
C MET A 43 -1.78 -18.23 -3.96
N GLN A 44 -1.73 -19.39 -4.62
CA GLN A 44 -1.63 -19.45 -6.08
C GLN A 44 -3.00 -19.25 -6.75
N ILE A 45 -4.07 -19.83 -6.18
CA ILE A 45 -5.44 -19.63 -6.67
C ILE A 45 -5.86 -18.16 -6.55
N SER A 46 -5.52 -17.47 -5.45
CA SER A 46 -5.83 -16.04 -5.31
C SER A 46 -5.16 -15.18 -6.40
N LYS A 47 -3.86 -15.41 -6.67
CA LYS A 47 -3.11 -14.69 -7.70
C LYS A 47 -3.59 -14.96 -9.13
N VAL A 48 -4.00 -16.20 -9.42
CA VAL A 48 -4.56 -16.55 -10.73
C VAL A 48 -5.94 -15.91 -10.89
N THR A 49 -6.77 -15.91 -9.85
CA THR A 49 -8.12 -15.31 -9.92
C THR A 49 -8.07 -13.78 -10.08
N GLU A 50 -7.06 -13.11 -9.49
CA GLU A 50 -6.77 -11.69 -9.72
C GLU A 50 -6.37 -11.39 -11.17
N PHE A 51 -5.66 -12.29 -11.85
CA PHE A 51 -5.23 -12.10 -13.23
C PHE A 51 -6.34 -12.39 -14.27
N PHE A 52 -7.27 -13.29 -13.92
CA PHE A 52 -8.34 -13.76 -14.82
C PHE A 52 -9.70 -13.09 -14.59
N SER A 53 -9.77 -12.00 -13.81
CA SER A 53 -10.97 -11.16 -13.66
C SER A 53 -10.83 -9.85 -14.46
N PRO A 54 -10.88 -9.89 -15.81
CA PRO A 54 -10.57 -8.76 -16.69
C PRO A 54 -11.49 -7.53 -16.52
N GLU A 55 -12.66 -7.69 -15.88
CA GLU A 55 -13.58 -6.58 -15.65
C GLU A 55 -13.12 -5.60 -14.55
N ASN A 56 -12.22 -6.01 -13.64
CA ASN A 56 -11.70 -5.14 -12.56
C ASN A 56 -10.22 -4.71 -12.73
N VAL A 57 -9.43 -5.41 -13.55
CA VAL A 57 -8.00 -5.05 -13.75
C VAL A 57 -7.80 -3.82 -14.65
N ASN A 58 -8.77 -3.46 -15.51
CA ASN A 58 -8.62 -2.31 -16.40
C ASN A 58 -8.86 -0.96 -15.70
N GLU A 59 -9.70 -0.92 -14.67
CA GLU A 59 -9.95 0.32 -13.92
C GLU A 59 -8.91 0.55 -12.81
N ALA A 60 -8.42 -0.51 -12.15
CA ALA A 60 -7.47 -0.39 -11.05
C ALA A 60 -6.01 -0.14 -11.48
N LEU A 61 -5.63 -0.45 -12.73
CA LEU A 61 -4.23 -0.38 -13.18
C LEU A 61 -3.89 0.79 -14.13
N ILE A 62 -4.87 1.59 -14.58
CA ILE A 62 -4.63 2.64 -15.61
C ILE A 62 -5.23 4.01 -15.24
N LYS A 63 -5.75 4.19 -14.02
CA LYS A 63 -6.16 5.53 -13.58
C LYS A 63 -5.05 6.14 -12.76
N ASP A 64 -4.37 7.13 -13.34
CA ASP A 64 -3.46 7.98 -12.58
C ASP A 64 -4.23 8.61 -11.40
N PRO A 65 -3.68 8.58 -10.19
CA PRO A 65 -4.37 9.11 -9.02
C PRO A 65 -4.65 10.60 -9.23
N THR A 66 -5.92 10.99 -9.13
CA THR A 66 -6.34 12.37 -9.36
C THR A 66 -6.11 13.19 -8.09
N PRO A 67 -5.37 14.32 -8.16
CA PRO A 67 -5.16 15.17 -7.00
C PRO A 67 -6.48 15.87 -6.62
N VAL A 68 -6.83 15.83 -5.35
CA VAL A 68 -8.04 16.45 -4.79
C VAL A 68 -7.67 17.38 -3.64
N ASN A 69 -8.41 18.48 -3.50
CA ASN A 69 -8.23 19.42 -2.41
C ASN A 69 -9.26 19.17 -1.31
N ILE A 70 -8.78 19.07 -0.07
CA ILE A 70 -9.63 18.92 1.12
C ILE A 70 -9.67 20.22 1.91
N THR A 71 -10.78 20.46 2.59
CA THR A 71 -10.99 21.67 3.40
C THR A 71 -10.45 21.55 4.83
N ASN A 72 -10.30 20.32 5.33
CA ASN A 72 -9.89 20.03 6.71
C ASN A 72 -8.45 19.52 6.84
N LYS A 73 -7.51 20.09 6.07
CA LYS A 73 -6.08 19.69 6.11
C LYS A 73 -5.48 19.70 7.51
N LYS A 74 -5.88 20.66 8.35
CA LYS A 74 -5.38 20.79 9.73
C LYS A 74 -5.85 19.63 10.62
N ASP A 75 -7.13 19.29 10.57
CA ASP A 75 -7.71 18.22 11.39
C ASP A 75 -7.14 16.85 10.97
N VAL A 76 -7.00 16.64 9.66
CA VAL A 76 -6.32 15.47 9.08
C VAL A 76 -4.87 15.39 9.52
N GLY A 77 -4.13 16.51 9.47
CA GLY A 77 -2.74 16.57 9.91
C GLY A 77 -2.55 16.19 11.37
N LEU A 78 -3.39 16.72 12.27
CA LEU A 78 -3.38 16.37 13.69
C LEU A 78 -3.67 14.89 13.91
N LYS A 79 -4.62 14.32 13.16
CA LYS A 79 -4.94 12.89 13.27
C LYS A 79 -3.81 12.01 12.75
N MET A 80 -3.17 12.42 11.65
CA MET A 80 -2.00 11.72 11.12
C MET A 80 -0.82 11.77 12.10
N GLU A 81 -0.59 12.90 12.76
CA GLU A 81 0.42 13.05 13.82
C GLU A 81 0.17 12.05 14.96
N GLU A 82 -1.05 12.02 15.49
CA GLU A 82 -1.46 11.12 16.57
C GLU A 82 -1.23 9.64 16.20
N LEU A 83 -1.62 9.24 14.98
CA LEU A 83 -1.54 7.85 14.53
C LEU A 83 -0.11 7.42 14.14
N SER A 84 0.67 8.34 13.57
CA SER A 84 2.03 8.04 13.10
C SER A 84 3.12 8.24 14.16
N LYS A 85 2.78 8.85 15.31
CA LYS A 85 3.70 9.14 16.42
C LYS A 85 4.92 9.98 16.02
N VAL A 86 4.77 10.79 14.97
CA VAL A 86 5.73 11.84 14.60
C VAL A 86 5.48 13.09 15.47
N ASP A 87 6.44 14.00 15.56
CA ASP A 87 6.30 15.22 16.38
C ASP A 87 5.34 16.24 15.78
N GLY A 88 5.14 16.16 14.47
CA GLY A 88 4.30 17.06 13.72
C GLY A 88 4.22 16.64 12.27
N VAL A 89 3.09 16.94 11.65
CA VAL A 89 2.85 16.73 10.21
C VAL A 89 2.76 18.08 9.51
N ASN A 90 3.52 18.25 8.43
CA ASN A 90 3.49 19.44 7.60
C ASN A 90 2.27 19.40 6.67
N VAL A 91 1.23 20.15 7.05
CA VAL A 91 -0.03 20.28 6.29
C VAL A 91 0.12 20.98 4.94
N ASP A 92 1.14 21.81 4.75
CA ASP A 92 1.41 22.50 3.47
C ASP A 92 2.02 21.53 2.45
N SER A 93 2.79 20.55 2.93
CA SER A 93 3.33 19.46 2.11
C SER A 93 2.32 18.33 1.82
N MET A 94 1.08 18.46 2.33
CA MET A 94 0.08 17.42 2.23
C MET A 94 -0.47 17.33 0.80
N ASN A 95 -0.25 16.16 0.18
CA ASN A 95 -0.81 15.80 -1.11
C ASN A 95 -1.93 14.77 -0.90
N ILE A 96 -3.12 15.06 -1.42
CA ILE A 96 -4.27 14.17 -1.32
C ILE A 96 -4.66 13.75 -2.73
N THR A 97 -4.78 12.45 -2.94
CA THR A 97 -5.10 11.87 -4.24
C THR A 97 -6.18 10.81 -4.10
N THR A 98 -6.94 10.56 -5.15
CA THR A 98 -7.93 9.48 -5.17
C THR A 98 -7.85 8.70 -6.47
N TYR A 99 -8.12 7.40 -6.40
CA TYR A 99 -8.35 6.57 -7.57
C TYR A 99 -9.84 6.50 -7.93
N ASP A 100 -10.72 6.88 -7.01
CA ASP A 100 -12.16 6.85 -7.20
C ASP A 100 -12.62 7.91 -8.20
N ASP A 101 -13.82 7.73 -8.74
CA ASP A 101 -14.47 8.77 -9.53
C ASP A 101 -14.79 9.98 -8.65
N THR A 102 -14.36 11.17 -9.08
CA THR A 102 -14.60 12.43 -8.38
C THR A 102 -16.08 12.80 -8.29
N ASP A 103 -16.92 12.19 -9.13
CA ASP A 103 -18.37 12.38 -9.11
C ASP A 103 -19.07 11.53 -8.03
N ASN A 104 -18.35 10.63 -7.36
CA ASN A 104 -18.91 9.82 -6.29
C ASN A 104 -19.06 10.65 -4.99
N LYS A 105 -20.08 10.33 -4.18
CA LYS A 105 -20.33 11.03 -2.91
C LYS A 105 -19.27 10.71 -1.85
N ASN A 106 -18.79 9.47 -1.87
CA ASN A 106 -17.75 8.97 -0.98
C ASN A 106 -16.55 8.59 -1.83
N LEU A 107 -15.37 9.07 -1.42
CA LEU A 107 -14.12 8.82 -2.11
C LEU A 107 -13.10 8.28 -1.12
N THR A 108 -12.43 7.19 -1.49
CA THR A 108 -11.23 6.76 -0.81
C THR A 108 -10.07 7.63 -1.27
N VAL A 109 -9.45 8.32 -0.33
CA VAL A 109 -8.31 9.22 -0.57
C VAL A 109 -7.03 8.67 0.03
N ASN A 110 -5.94 8.79 -0.72
CA ASN A 110 -4.58 8.60 -0.28
C ASN A 110 -4.00 9.96 0.10
N ILE A 111 -3.45 10.04 1.31
CA ILE A 111 -2.93 11.25 1.92
C ILE A 111 -1.44 11.04 2.16
N GLU A 112 -0.62 11.85 1.52
CA GLU A 112 0.82 11.87 1.73
C GLU A 112 1.20 13.19 2.39
N ALA A 113 1.98 13.15 3.46
CA ALA A 113 2.48 14.35 4.12
C ALA A 113 3.89 14.13 4.68
N LEU A 114 4.67 15.19 4.80
CA LEU A 114 5.97 15.13 5.45
C LEU A 114 5.82 15.30 6.97
N GLY A 115 6.55 14.51 7.74
CA GLY A 115 6.55 14.51 9.21
C GLY A 115 7.92 14.87 9.78
N TYR A 116 7.92 15.46 10.98
CA TYR A 116 9.13 15.82 11.73
C TYR A 116 9.47 14.76 12.77
N ALA A 117 10.77 14.53 12.97
CA ALA A 117 11.23 13.64 14.02
C ALA A 117 10.98 14.24 15.41
N SER A 118 10.66 13.37 16.37
CA SER A 118 10.54 13.77 17.77
C SER A 118 11.86 14.37 18.28
N PRO A 119 11.82 15.49 19.04
CA PRO A 119 13.00 16.09 19.62
C PRO A 119 13.75 15.07 20.48
N ASN A 120 15.00 14.79 20.12
CA ASN A 120 15.87 14.00 21.00
C ASN A 120 16.28 14.87 22.20
N SER A 121 15.58 14.72 23.32
CA SER A 121 15.88 15.43 24.56
C SER A 121 17.08 14.79 25.29
N THR A 122 18.30 15.06 24.82
CA THR A 122 19.49 14.77 25.61
C THR A 122 19.91 16.03 26.36
N SER A 123 19.65 16.04 27.67
CA SER A 123 20.19 16.99 28.65
C SER A 123 19.89 18.49 28.39
N GLY A 124 18.61 18.86 28.47
CA GLY A 124 18.19 20.25 28.73
C GLY A 124 18.00 21.17 27.51
N GLN A 125 18.30 20.69 26.30
CA GLN A 125 18.04 21.43 25.06
C GLN A 125 16.95 20.73 24.23
N ILE A 126 15.85 21.44 23.96
CA ILE A 126 14.83 21.00 23.02
C ILE A 126 15.33 21.38 21.62
N VAL A 127 15.71 20.39 20.81
CA VAL A 127 16.08 20.62 19.41
C VAL A 127 14.83 20.40 18.56
N ILE A 128 14.25 21.49 18.05
CA ILE A 128 13.12 21.43 17.11
C ILE A 128 13.68 21.18 15.72
N SER A 129 13.40 20.03 15.12
CA SER A 129 13.82 19.72 13.76
C SER A 129 12.96 20.51 12.77
N GLN A 130 13.57 21.46 12.04
CA GLN A 130 12.89 22.18 10.96
C GLN A 130 12.93 21.43 9.62
N THR A 131 13.71 20.35 9.55
CA THR A 131 13.79 19.49 8.37
C THR A 131 12.89 18.28 8.56
N PRO A 132 11.94 18.01 7.64
CA PRO A 132 11.14 16.81 7.70
C PRO A 132 12.02 15.57 7.57
N SER A 133 11.84 14.61 8.47
CA SER A 133 12.63 13.38 8.53
C SER A 133 11.80 12.15 8.14
N TYR A 134 10.50 12.32 7.98
CA TYR A 134 9.57 11.25 7.66
C TYR A 134 8.63 11.65 6.52
N LYS A 135 8.23 10.67 5.71
CA LYS A 135 7.08 10.75 4.81
C LYS A 135 6.02 9.81 5.36
N VAL A 136 4.87 10.37 5.74
CA VAL A 136 3.72 9.63 6.27
C VAL A 136 2.70 9.46 5.15
N ILE A 137 2.32 8.22 4.89
CA ILE A 137 1.32 7.84 3.89
C ILE A 137 0.14 7.23 4.63
N ALA A 138 -1.05 7.76 4.40
CA ALA A 138 -2.29 7.33 5.02
C ALA A 138 -3.40 7.17 3.98
N THR A 139 -4.40 6.37 4.31
CA THR A 139 -5.66 6.27 3.56
C THR A 139 -6.80 6.74 4.43
N GLY A 140 -7.87 7.28 3.83
CA GLY A 140 -9.08 7.67 4.55
C GLY A 140 -10.26 7.85 3.61
N GLN A 141 -11.46 7.93 4.17
CA GLN A 141 -12.69 8.23 3.43
C GLN A 141 -12.95 9.74 3.45
N ALA A 142 -13.29 10.28 2.29
CA ALA A 142 -13.67 11.67 2.11
C ALA A 142 -15.10 11.77 1.56
N GLU A 143 -15.82 12.78 2.01
CA GLU A 143 -17.19 13.07 1.59
C GLU A 143 -17.30 14.55 1.20
N TYR A 144 -18.07 14.82 0.13
CA TYR A 144 -18.42 16.19 -0.23
C TYR A 144 -19.46 16.76 0.74
N LYS A 145 -19.05 17.76 1.51
CA LYS A 145 -19.95 18.55 2.37
C LYS A 145 -20.21 19.93 1.74
N GLU A 146 -21.13 20.70 2.31
CA GLU A 146 -21.53 22.02 1.79
C GLU A 146 -20.35 22.96 1.52
N ASN A 147 -19.24 22.80 2.24
CA ASN A 147 -18.04 23.64 2.13
C ASN A 147 -16.90 22.99 1.32
N GLY A 148 -17.16 21.90 0.60
CA GLY A 148 -16.18 21.16 -0.21
C GLY A 148 -15.85 19.77 0.34
N LEU A 149 -14.85 19.13 -0.25
CA LEU A 149 -14.41 17.78 0.13
C LEU A 149 -13.79 17.79 1.54
N ARG A 150 -14.27 16.91 2.41
CA ARG A 150 -13.79 16.76 3.79
C ARG A 150 -13.47 15.30 4.08
N VAL A 151 -12.30 15.03 4.65
CA VAL A 151 -11.90 13.68 5.08
C VAL A 151 -12.48 13.38 6.46
N ASP A 152 -13.01 12.19 6.66
CA ASP A 152 -13.39 11.70 7.99
C ASP A 152 -12.15 11.24 8.76
N GLU A 153 -11.82 11.98 9.82
CA GLU A 153 -10.68 11.76 10.69
C GLU A 153 -10.68 10.35 11.33
N ASN A 154 -11.85 9.75 11.56
CA ASN A 154 -11.95 8.43 12.19
C ASN A 154 -11.64 7.29 11.24
N THR A 155 -11.66 7.55 9.93
CA THR A 155 -11.36 6.55 8.90
C THR A 155 -9.90 6.55 8.47
N ILE A 156 -9.11 7.51 8.98
CA ILE A 156 -7.70 7.65 8.63
C ILE A 156 -6.92 6.46 9.18
N THR A 157 -6.20 5.77 8.29
CA THR A 157 -5.31 4.65 8.63
C THR A 157 -3.93 4.92 8.05
N ILE A 158 -2.89 4.85 8.88
CA ILE A 158 -1.51 4.99 8.40
C ILE A 158 -1.13 3.72 7.65
N THR A 159 -0.82 3.86 6.37
CA THR A 159 -0.38 2.76 5.51
C THR A 159 1.13 2.57 5.62
N SER A 160 1.90 3.66 5.69
CA SER A 160 3.35 3.61 5.75
C SER A 160 3.95 4.86 6.37
N ILE A 161 5.09 4.69 7.05
CA ILE A 161 5.94 5.77 7.54
C ILE A 161 7.35 5.48 7.00
N LEU A 162 7.85 6.37 6.17
CA LEU A 162 9.15 6.24 5.51
C LEU A 162 10.12 7.26 6.10
N GLN A 163 11.31 6.85 6.51
CA GLN A 163 12.34 7.77 6.95
C GLN A 163 13.08 8.36 5.74
N LEU A 164 13.20 9.68 5.71
CA LEU A 164 13.95 10.44 4.71
C LEU A 164 15.41 10.55 5.18
N TYR A 165 16.35 10.12 4.35
CA TYR A 165 17.79 10.12 4.61
C TYR A 165 18.51 11.16 3.76
#